data_AF-A0A1S9M394-F1
#
_entry.id   AF-A0A1S9M394-F1
#
_cell.length_a   1.000
_cell.length_b   1.000
_cell.length_c   1.000
_cell.angle_alpha   90.00
_cell.angle_beta   90.00
_cell.angle_gamma   90.00
#
_symmetry.space_group_name_H-M   'P 1'
#
loop_
_entity.id
_entity.type
_entity.pdbx_description
1 polymer ?
#
loop_
_entity_poly.entity_id
_entity_poly.type
_entity_poly.pdbx_seq_one_letter_code
_entity_poly.pdbx_strand_id
1 'polypeptide(L)'
;MCDIPGLISRLQSEDLARLREAGKEKPLEPGMVAAIDAAAGGPGEGRGYYVVSGSLYPVDARDYHLREDVAEAVLAAEGTSVDVTA
;
A
#
# COMPACT_ATOMS: atom_id res chain seq x y z
N MET A 1 0.86 2.11 -16.65
CA MET A 1 -0.15 2.06 -15.57
C MET A 1 0.37 1.08 -14.55
N CYS A 2 0.38 1.43 -13.25
CA CYS A 2 0.85 0.51 -12.21
C CYS A 2 -0.06 -0.73 -12.13
N ASP A 3 0.53 -1.91 -11.95
CA ASP A 3 -0.21 -3.17 -11.87
C ASP A 3 -0.66 -3.43 -10.42
N ILE A 4 -1.71 -2.71 -10.01
CA ILE A 4 -2.30 -2.80 -8.67
C ILE A 4 -2.73 -4.23 -8.30
N PRO A 5 -3.47 -4.99 -9.14
CA PRO A 5 -3.87 -6.34 -8.78
C PRO A 5 -2.67 -7.29 -8.62
N GLY A 6 -1.63 -7.17 -9.46
CA GLY A 6 -0.42 -7.96 -9.30
C GLY A 6 0.44 -7.55 -8.11
N LEU A 7 0.43 -6.28 -7.71
CA LEU A 7 1.04 -5.85 -6.43
C LEU A 7 0.33 -6.51 -5.26
N ILE A 8 -1.01 -6.39 -5.19
CA ILE A 8 -1.84 -6.96 -4.13
C ILE A 8 -1.62 -8.47 -4.02
N SER A 9 -1.52 -9.18 -5.15
CA SER A 9 -1.27 -10.61 -5.18
C SER A 9 0.14 -11.02 -4.72
N ARG A 10 1.12 -10.11 -4.73
CA ARG A 10 2.52 -10.37 -4.32
C ARG A 10 2.81 -9.94 -2.89
N LEU A 11 1.99 -9.04 -2.34
CA LEU A 11 2.09 -8.62 -0.94
C LEU A 11 1.79 -9.78 0.01
N GLN A 12 2.50 -9.82 1.13
CA GLN A 12 2.20 -10.77 2.20
C GLN A 12 0.91 -10.36 2.92
N SER A 13 0.18 -11.33 3.46
CA SER A 13 -1.09 -11.08 4.16
C SER A 13 -0.95 -10.10 5.33
N GLU A 14 0.17 -10.16 6.06
CA GLU A 14 0.46 -9.23 7.17
C GLU A 14 0.69 -7.79 6.69
N ASP A 15 1.47 -7.60 5.64
CA ASP A 15 1.72 -6.25 5.08
C ASP A 15 0.44 -5.68 4.48
N LEU A 16 -0.35 -6.53 3.84
CA LEU A 16 -1.62 -6.14 3.26
C LEU A 16 -2.64 -5.75 4.34
N ALA A 17 -2.67 -6.43 5.50
CA ALA A 17 -3.45 -6.02 6.66
C ALA A 17 -2.98 -4.66 7.21
N ARG A 18 -1.67 -4.44 7.34
CA ARG A 18 -1.11 -3.14 7.77
C ARG A 18 -1.47 -2.01 6.81
N LEU A 19 -1.40 -2.25 5.51
CA LEU A 19 -1.79 -1.28 4.47
C LEU A 19 -3.29 -0.95 4.53
N ARG A 20 -4.14 -1.92 4.90
CA ARG A 20 -5.56 -1.68 5.14
C ARG A 20 -5.80 -0.84 6.39
N GLU A 21 -5.11 -1.15 7.48
CA GLU A 21 -5.19 -0.36 8.72
C GLU A 21 -4.70 1.08 8.53
N ALA A 22 -3.74 1.28 7.64
CA ALA A 22 -3.28 2.60 7.22
C ALA A 22 -4.33 3.32 6.37
N GLY A 23 -4.92 2.61 5.40
CA GLY A 23 -5.91 3.15 4.48
C GLY A 23 -5.36 4.33 3.68
N LYS A 24 -6.23 5.29 3.37
CA LYS A 24 -5.86 6.51 2.62
C LYS A 24 -5.29 7.62 3.50
N GLU A 25 -5.53 7.58 4.81
CA GLU A 25 -5.34 8.74 5.70
C GLU A 25 -4.09 8.64 6.56
N LYS A 26 -3.61 7.44 6.88
CA LYS A 26 -2.43 7.29 7.74
C LYS A 26 -1.14 7.21 6.90
N PRO A 27 -0.02 7.71 7.45
CA PRO A 27 1.29 7.48 6.86
C PRO A 27 1.65 6.00 6.79
N LEU A 28 2.36 5.67 5.73
CA LEU A 28 3.06 4.41 5.55
C LEU A 28 4.35 4.43 6.36
N GLU A 29 4.47 3.42 7.21
CA GLU A 29 5.73 3.17 7.91
C GLU A 29 6.81 2.68 6.92
N PRO A 30 8.10 2.86 7.24
CA PRO A 30 9.20 2.44 6.36
C PRO A 30 9.12 0.96 5.93
N GLY A 31 8.64 0.09 6.81
CA GLY A 31 8.43 -1.33 6.51
C GLY A 31 7.32 -1.57 5.47
N MET A 32 6.25 -0.78 5.49
CA MET A 32 5.17 -0.86 4.51
C MET A 32 5.65 -0.40 3.12
N VAL A 33 6.43 0.68 3.07
CA VAL A 33 7.06 1.16 1.82
C VAL A 33 7.99 0.10 1.24
N ALA A 34 8.83 -0.51 2.09
CA ALA A 34 9.72 -1.58 1.67
C ALA A 34 8.96 -2.83 1.15
N ALA A 35 7.83 -3.18 1.77
CA ALA A 35 6.97 -4.28 1.30
C ALA A 35 6.35 -3.98 -0.07
N ILE A 36 5.87 -2.75 -0.28
CA ILE A 36 5.35 -2.30 -1.58
C ILE A 36 6.45 -2.36 -2.64
N ASP A 37 7.63 -1.83 -2.35
CA ASP A 37 8.79 -1.85 -3.24
C ASP A 37 9.17 -3.30 -3.62
N ALA A 38 9.29 -4.18 -2.62
CA ALA A 38 9.61 -5.59 -2.85
C ALA A 38 8.55 -6.30 -3.72
N ALA A 39 7.26 -6.05 -3.47
CA ALA A 39 6.16 -6.62 -4.25
C ALA A 39 6.09 -6.03 -5.68
N ALA A 40 6.55 -4.80 -5.88
CA ALA A 40 6.62 -4.14 -7.18
C ALA A 40 7.79 -4.62 -8.05
N GLY A 41 8.82 -5.22 -7.47
CA GLY A 41 9.97 -5.75 -8.20
C GLY A 41 11.34 -5.42 -7.61
N GLY A 42 11.39 -4.64 -6.52
CA GLY A 42 12.64 -4.29 -5.85
C GLY A 42 12.62 -2.90 -5.21
N PRO A 43 13.71 -2.52 -4.50
CA PRO A 43 13.81 -1.26 -3.80
C PRO A 43 13.60 -0.06 -4.73
N GLY A 44 12.59 0.77 -4.45
CA GLY A 44 12.21 1.93 -5.24
C GLY A 44 11.24 1.68 -6.40
N GLU A 45 10.93 0.43 -6.75
CA GLU A 45 9.97 0.10 -7.83
C GLU A 45 8.52 0.40 -7.41
N GLY A 46 8.27 0.58 -6.11
CA GLY A 46 6.96 0.84 -5.53
C GLY A 46 6.51 2.29 -5.59
N ARG A 47 7.34 3.23 -6.05
CA ARG A 47 7.07 4.68 -6.09
C ARG A 47 5.82 5.10 -6.85
N GLY A 48 5.27 4.21 -7.68
CA GLY A 48 3.99 4.43 -8.33
C GLY A 48 2.80 4.23 -7.39
N TYR A 49 2.91 3.44 -6.32
CA TYR A 49 1.78 3.00 -5.50
C TYR A 49 1.52 3.86 -4.25
N TYR A 50 2.42 4.79 -3.95
CA TYR A 50 2.31 5.72 -2.84
C TYR A 50 2.69 7.13 -3.28
N VAL A 51 2.18 8.13 -2.56
CA VAL A 51 2.43 9.55 -2.78
C VAL A 51 3.05 10.14 -1.54
N VAL A 52 3.85 11.19 -1.69
CA VAL A 52 4.27 12.00 -0.55
C VAL A 52 3.15 12.99 -0.24
N SER A 53 2.67 12.97 1.00
CA SER A 53 1.74 13.97 1.52
C SER A 53 2.48 14.90 2.48
N GLY A 54 2.14 16.19 2.45
CA GLY A 54 2.75 17.19 3.35
C GLY A 54 4.05 17.81 2.84
N SER A 55 4.88 18.30 3.78
CA SER A 55 6.13 19.00 3.44
C SER A 55 7.20 18.03 2.96
N LEU A 56 7.76 18.30 1.78
CA LEU A 56 8.90 17.56 1.21
C LEU A 56 10.21 17.75 2.00
N TYR A 57 10.18 18.61 3.03
CA TYR A 57 11.30 19.06 3.84
C TYR A 57 10.94 19.11 5.33
N PRO A 58 11.83 18.64 6.24
CA PRO A 58 13.09 17.94 5.97
C PRO A 58 12.88 16.54 5.35
N VAL A 59 13.90 16.03 4.63
CA VAL A 59 13.86 14.72 3.95
C VAL A 59 13.48 13.58 4.89
N ASP A 60 13.89 13.65 6.16
CA ASP A 60 13.60 12.68 7.22
C ASP A 60 12.15 12.68 7.71
N ALA A 61 11.32 13.64 7.31
CA ALA A 61 9.93 13.80 7.75
C ALA A 61 8.91 13.68 6.60
N ARG A 62 9.23 12.88 5.58
CA ARG A 62 8.30 12.64 4.46
C ARG A 62 7.23 11.64 4.87
N ASP A 63 6.00 12.12 4.93
CA ASP A 63 4.82 11.28 5.09
C ASP A 63 4.48 10.65 3.73
N TYR A 64 4.63 9.33 3.62
CA TYR A 64 4.18 8.59 2.44
C TYR A 64 2.78 8.07 2.72
N HIS A 65 1.86 8.21 1.77
CA HIS A 65 0.51 7.66 1.86
C HIS A 65 0.23 6.79 0.66
N LEU A 66 -0.66 5.80 0.79
CA LEU A 66 -1.13 5.07 -0.38
C LEU A 66 -1.74 6.04 -1.40
N ARG A 67 -1.46 5.77 -2.67
CA ARG A 67 -2.17 6.44 -3.76
C ARG A 67 -3.65 6.05 -3.67
N GLU A 68 -4.55 6.98 -3.97
CA GLU A 68 -5.98 6.83 -3.72
C GLU A 68 -6.57 5.52 -4.30
N ASP A 69 -6.30 5.24 -5.58
CA ASP A 69 -6.76 4.03 -6.26
C ASP A 69 -6.12 2.73 -5.73
N VAL A 70 -4.90 2.81 -5.19
CA VAL A 70 -4.24 1.67 -4.53
C VAL A 70 -4.88 1.42 -3.17
N ALA A 71 -5.17 2.47 -2.41
CA ALA A 71 -5.87 2.36 -1.13
C ALA A 71 -7.26 1.73 -1.32
N GLU A 72 -8.01 2.20 -2.33
CA GLU A 72 -9.32 1.62 -2.68
C GLU A 72 -9.21 0.14 -3.05
N ALA A 73 -8.22 -0.24 -3.87
CA ALA A 73 -8.03 -1.63 -4.27
C ALA A 73 -7.63 -2.55 -3.11
N VAL A 74 -6.75 -2.07 -2.21
CA VAL A 74 -6.31 -2.81 -1.01
C VAL A 74 -7.47 -3.05 -0.04
N LEU A 75 -8.36 -2.05 0.12
CA LEU A 75 -9.59 -2.16 0.89
C LEU A 75 -10.62 -3.09 0.22
N ALA A 76 -10.80 -2.97 -1.10
CA ALA A 76 -11.71 -3.82 -1.86
C ALA A 76 -11.30 -5.30 -1.85
N ALA A 77 -10.00 -5.60 -1.74
CA ALA A 77 -9.49 -6.96 -1.65
C ALA A 77 -9.95 -7.73 -0.40
N GLU A 78 -10.51 -7.09 0.65
CA GLU A 78 -11.17 -7.82 1.78
C GLU A 78 -12.51 -8.36 1.41
N GLY A 79 -13.26 -7.67 0.56
CA GLY A 79 -14.62 -8.05 0.21
C GLY A 79 -14.74 -9.37 -0.55
N THR A 80 -13.62 -10.02 -0.89
CA THR A 80 -13.61 -11.33 -1.58
C THR A 80 -13.40 -12.52 -0.63
N SER A 81 -13.22 -12.30 0.69
CA SER A 81 -13.46 -13.38 1.66
C SER A 81 -14.97 -13.49 1.90
N VAL A 82 -15.61 -14.25 1.03
CA VAL A 82 -17.02 -14.65 1.11
C VAL A 82 -17.29 -15.29 2.48
N ASP A 83 -18.12 -14.64 3.29
CA ASP A 83 -18.90 -15.32 4.32
C ASP A 83 -19.93 -16.20 3.59
N VAL A 84 -19.55 -17.46 3.34
CA VAL A 84 -20.51 -18.54 3.14
C VAL A 84 -20.79 -19.07 4.54
N THR A 85 -21.89 -18.60 5.12
CA THR A 85 -22.52 -19.28 6.24
C THR A 85 -23.99 -19.54 5.90
N ALA A 86 -24.22 -20.83 5.61
CA ALA A 86 -25.44 -21.64 5.56
C ALA A 86 -26.81 -20.98 5.81
#